data_AF-A0A167WG08-F1
#
_entry.id   AF-A0A167WG08-F1
#
_cell.length_a   1.000
_cell.length_b   1.000
_cell.length_c   1.000
_cell.angle_alpha   90.00
_cell.angle_beta   90.00
_cell.angle_gamma   90.00
#
_symmetry.space_group_name_H-M   'P 1'
#
loop_
_entity.id
_entity.type
_entity.pdbx_description
1 polymer ?
#
loop_
_entity_poly.entity_id
_entity_poly.type
_entity_poly.pdbx_seq_one_letter_code
_entity_poly.pdbx_strand_id
1 'polypeptide(L)'
;MFARYEEAMEEYDAAQALRGEGTNEDKPLKKDIDEGLAAPKGSKRQRKDELLRAVDARGIIVQASSRTNFPTPPSDTLRQLGPNFQPGVETLRFVTRNEETNTSNAQVAFPVFITAPYFQARPDQGSKPFRTRGPPVSESMTVGMLLDNLFSSHLVNFPDEAFVRRAMPSAVEHEHPEDRLIVMPTHRGRLLVIDPKMTFREVFSGATWPREGPLPFEDLRKVERAREHEVDGIELVQGWHLDVIVITKAHLQEFVTLMENGPRAPPS
;
A
#
# COMPACT_ATOMS: atom_id res chain seq x y z
N MET A 1 -3.82 16.70 -4.29
CA MET A 1 -2.35 16.82 -4.29
C MET A 1 -2.05 17.97 -3.33
N PHE A 2 -1.77 17.67 -2.05
CA PHE A 2 -1.44 18.72 -1.09
C PHE A 2 0.02 19.10 -1.27
N ALA A 3 0.22 20.33 -1.76
CA ALA A 3 1.52 20.93 -2.01
C ALA A 3 2.35 21.07 -0.72
N ARG A 4 3.62 21.37 -0.86
CA ARG A 4 4.62 21.50 0.21
C ARG A 4 4.04 22.38 1.32
N TYR A 5 4.28 22.12 2.60
CA TYR A 5 3.57 22.83 3.69
C TYR A 5 3.62 24.37 3.59
N GLU A 6 4.65 24.96 2.98
CA GLU A 6 4.70 26.39 2.63
C GLU A 6 3.76 26.76 1.47
N GLU A 7 3.74 25.97 0.39
CA GLU A 7 2.77 26.10 -0.72
C GLU A 7 1.33 25.78 -0.27
N ALA A 8 1.13 24.87 0.68
CA ALA A 8 -0.18 24.59 1.29
C ALA A 8 -0.59 25.69 2.27
N MET A 9 0.34 26.37 2.93
CA MET A 9 0.09 27.60 3.70
C MET A 9 -0.30 28.74 2.76
N GLU A 10 0.43 28.90 1.64
CA GLU A 10 0.14 29.89 0.61
C GLU A 10 -1.18 29.61 -0.10
N GLU A 11 -1.50 28.36 -0.42
CA GLU A 11 -2.80 27.93 -0.98
C GLU A 11 -3.93 28.10 0.04
N TYR A 12 -3.68 27.79 1.33
CA TYR A 12 -4.63 28.02 2.41
C TYR A 12 -4.92 29.51 2.60
N ASP A 13 -3.88 30.34 2.61
CA ASP A 13 -3.99 31.79 2.77
C ASP A 13 -4.62 32.43 1.52
N ALA A 14 -4.30 31.93 0.32
CA ALA A 14 -4.96 32.32 -0.93
C ALA A 14 -6.45 31.88 -0.97
N ALA A 15 -6.77 30.69 -0.47
CA ALA A 15 -8.14 30.20 -0.38
C ALA A 15 -8.97 30.95 0.68
N GLN A 16 -8.38 31.32 1.82
CA GLN A 16 -8.97 32.19 2.84
C GLN A 16 -9.24 33.60 2.30
N ALA A 17 -8.27 34.16 1.57
CA ALA A 17 -8.41 35.47 0.93
C ALA A 17 -9.53 35.50 -0.14
N LEU A 18 -9.80 34.36 -0.79
CA LEU A 18 -10.86 34.21 -1.79
C LEU A 18 -12.25 33.89 -1.19
N ARG A 19 -12.33 33.23 -0.03
CA ARG A 19 -13.61 32.72 0.51
C ARG A 19 -14.26 33.57 1.60
N GLY A 20 -13.50 34.37 2.35
CA GLY A 20 -14.03 35.07 3.52
C GLY A 20 -14.45 34.09 4.63
N GLU A 21 -13.74 34.14 5.76
CA GLU A 21 -13.95 33.33 6.97
C GLU A 21 -14.07 31.80 6.74
N GLY A 22 -12.93 31.11 6.87
CA GLY A 22 -12.80 29.66 6.72
C GLY A 22 -13.81 28.82 7.51
N THR A 23 -14.32 27.78 6.84
CA THR A 23 -15.27 26.81 7.38
C THR A 23 -14.68 25.99 8.53
N ASN A 24 -15.53 25.49 9.44
CA ASN A 24 -15.12 24.77 10.66
C ASN A 24 -14.31 23.46 10.41
N GLU A 25 -14.27 22.94 9.18
CA GLU A 25 -13.45 21.77 8.80
C GLU A 25 -11.97 22.12 8.54
N ASP A 26 -11.63 23.40 8.34
CA ASP A 26 -10.28 23.87 7.98
C ASP A 26 -9.38 24.16 9.19
N LYS A 27 -9.98 24.31 10.38
CA LYS A 27 -9.28 24.57 11.66
C LYS A 27 -8.41 23.40 12.16
N PRO A 28 -8.86 22.12 12.12
CA PRO A 28 -8.02 21.01 12.59
C PRO A 28 -6.80 20.76 11.69
N LEU A 29 -6.93 20.93 10.37
CA LEU A 29 -5.82 20.73 9.44
C LEU A 29 -4.72 21.79 9.64
N LYS A 30 -5.08 23.07 9.76
CA LYS A 30 -4.12 24.15 10.04
C LYS A 30 -3.41 23.96 11.38
N LYS A 31 -4.14 23.55 12.41
CA LYS A 31 -3.57 23.24 13.73
C LYS A 31 -2.57 22.07 13.64
N ASP A 32 -2.91 21.00 12.93
CA ASP A 32 -2.00 19.86 12.72
C ASP A 32 -0.73 20.26 11.94
N ILE A 33 -0.85 21.24 11.03
CA ILE A 33 0.26 21.81 10.27
C ILE A 33 1.18 22.64 11.16
N ASP A 34 0.62 23.60 11.91
CA ASP A 34 1.37 24.49 12.79
C ASP A 34 2.07 23.70 13.91
N GLU A 35 1.41 22.69 14.49
CA GLU A 35 1.99 21.81 15.50
C GLU A 35 3.14 20.95 14.95
N GLY A 36 3.06 20.54 13.67
CA GLY A 36 4.11 19.77 13.00
C GLY A 36 5.35 20.62 12.71
N LEU A 37 5.17 21.86 12.25
CA LEU A 37 6.26 22.81 11.98
C LEU A 37 6.96 23.27 13.27
N ALA A 38 6.22 23.38 14.38
CA ALA A 38 6.75 23.74 15.69
C ALA A 38 7.41 22.56 16.44
N ALA A 39 7.32 21.33 15.92
CA ALA A 39 7.82 20.15 16.62
C ALA A 39 9.36 20.17 16.76
N PRO A 40 9.92 19.85 17.95
CA PRO A 40 11.35 19.81 18.15
C PRO A 40 12.05 18.84 17.19
N LYS A 41 13.26 19.20 16.74
CA LYS A 41 14.08 18.34 15.88
C LYS A 41 14.30 16.97 16.51
N GLY A 42 14.09 15.91 15.74
CA GLY A 42 14.22 14.52 16.17
C GLY A 42 13.02 13.96 16.95
N SER A 43 11.96 14.75 17.19
CA SER A 43 10.77 14.28 17.88
C SER A 43 9.99 13.24 17.08
N LYS A 44 9.19 12.41 17.77
CA LYS A 44 8.29 11.44 17.12
C LYS A 44 7.30 12.12 16.18
N ARG A 45 6.81 13.31 16.54
CA ARG A 45 5.86 14.09 15.72
C ARG A 45 6.51 14.59 14.43
N GLN A 46 7.68 15.21 14.51
CA GLN A 46 8.40 15.66 13.31
C GLN A 46 8.68 14.50 12.35
N ARG A 47 9.17 13.36 12.85
CA ARG A 47 9.43 12.16 12.02
C ARG A 47 8.17 11.65 11.34
N LYS A 48 7.04 11.64 12.06
CA LYS A 48 5.73 11.28 11.50
C LYS A 48 5.36 12.22 10.35
N ASP A 49 5.48 13.52 10.56
CA ASP A 49 5.08 14.52 9.57
C ASP A 49 6.03 14.55 8.36
N GLU A 50 7.32 14.30 8.55
CA GLU A 50 8.29 14.08 7.47
C GLU A 50 7.98 12.82 6.64
N LEU A 51 7.62 11.72 7.30
CA LEU A 51 7.21 10.51 6.60
C LEU A 51 5.90 10.70 5.85
N LEU A 52 4.91 11.39 6.43
CA LEU A 52 3.67 11.74 5.73
C LEU A 52 3.96 12.58 4.48
N ARG A 53 4.82 13.60 4.59
CA ARG A 53 5.26 14.40 3.43
C ARG A 53 5.93 13.55 2.37
N ALA A 54 6.82 12.64 2.76
CA ALA A 54 7.50 11.76 1.82
C ALA A 54 6.52 10.84 1.10
N VAL A 55 5.53 10.29 1.80
CA VAL A 55 4.49 9.41 1.25
C VAL A 55 3.56 10.19 0.31
N ASP A 56 3.09 11.36 0.73
CA ASP A 56 2.21 12.24 -0.06
C ASP A 56 2.92 12.69 -1.35
N ALA A 57 4.22 13.04 -1.29
CA ALA A 57 5.02 13.42 -2.46
C ALA A 57 5.18 12.30 -3.50
N ARG A 58 4.96 11.05 -3.10
CA ARG A 58 4.98 9.87 -3.99
C ARG A 58 3.61 9.54 -4.59
N GLY A 59 2.57 10.32 -4.25
CA GLY A 59 1.19 10.05 -4.67
C GLY A 59 0.55 8.86 -3.94
N ILE A 60 1.12 8.45 -2.81
CA ILE A 60 0.57 7.37 -1.99
C ILE A 60 -0.51 7.94 -1.07
N ILE A 61 -1.66 7.28 -1.01
CA ILE A 61 -2.81 7.73 -0.23
C ILE A 61 -2.72 7.22 1.21
N VAL A 62 -2.87 8.13 2.17
CA VAL A 62 -3.12 7.81 3.59
C VAL A 62 -4.43 8.45 4.00
N GLN A 63 -5.46 7.63 4.26
CA GLN A 63 -6.77 8.12 4.68
C GLN A 63 -6.68 8.94 5.98
N ALA A 64 -7.49 9.99 6.09
CA ALA A 64 -7.51 10.88 7.25
C ALA A 64 -7.72 10.12 8.58
N SER A 65 -8.62 9.13 8.58
CA SER A 65 -8.87 8.23 9.73
C SER A 65 -7.65 7.41 10.16
N SER A 66 -6.73 7.14 9.22
CA SER A 66 -5.53 6.35 9.47
C SER A 66 -4.32 7.20 9.85
N ARG A 67 -4.35 8.53 9.58
CA ARG A 67 -3.27 9.46 9.92
C ARG A 67 -3.00 9.52 11.43
N THR A 68 -3.98 9.21 12.29
CA THR A 68 -3.79 9.19 13.75
C THR A 68 -2.74 8.15 14.17
N ASN A 69 -2.81 6.94 13.59
CA ASN A 69 -1.92 5.82 13.94
C ASN A 69 -0.66 5.75 13.08
N PHE A 70 -0.63 6.43 11.93
CA PHE A 70 0.53 6.47 11.03
C PHE A 70 1.85 6.83 11.77
N PRO A 71 2.99 6.14 11.50
CA PRO A 71 3.18 5.04 10.54
C PRO A 71 2.98 3.64 11.16
N THR A 72 2.30 3.55 12.31
CA THR A 72 2.11 2.29 13.06
C THR A 72 0.72 1.69 12.81
N PRO A 73 0.56 0.36 12.94
CA PRO A 73 -0.75 -0.26 12.87
C PRO A 73 -1.67 0.23 14.01
N PRO A 74 -2.99 0.21 13.82
CA PRO A 74 -3.94 0.36 14.92
C PRO A 74 -3.72 -0.68 16.03
N SER A 75 -4.12 -0.36 17.27
CA SER A 75 -3.92 -1.22 18.45
C SER A 75 -4.45 -2.65 18.30
N ASP A 76 -5.60 -2.83 17.64
CA ASP A 76 -6.17 -4.15 17.42
C ASP A 76 -5.35 -4.97 16.42
N THR A 77 -4.85 -4.33 15.37
CA THR A 77 -3.93 -4.94 14.41
C THR A 77 -2.60 -5.31 15.07
N LEU A 78 -2.05 -4.44 15.93
CA LEU A 78 -0.83 -4.73 16.69
C LEU A 78 -0.95 -6.02 17.53
N ARG A 79 -2.11 -6.28 18.14
CA ARG A 79 -2.36 -7.53 18.88
C ARG A 79 -2.33 -8.76 17.98
N GLN A 80 -2.82 -8.64 16.75
CA GLN A 80 -2.85 -9.73 15.78
C GLN A 80 -1.47 -10.02 15.17
N LEU A 81 -0.61 -9.01 15.02
CA LEU A 81 0.76 -9.17 14.52
C LEU A 81 1.66 -9.96 15.50
N GLY A 82 1.23 -10.07 16.76
CA GLY A 82 1.90 -10.83 17.79
C GLY A 82 3.04 -10.08 18.48
N PRO A 83 3.61 -10.68 19.54
CA PRO A 83 4.58 -10.01 20.42
C PRO A 83 5.93 -9.70 19.76
N ASN A 84 6.22 -10.34 18.62
CA ASN A 84 7.51 -10.18 17.93
C ASN A 84 7.54 -8.99 16.98
N PHE A 85 6.41 -8.31 16.77
CA PHE A 85 6.36 -7.11 15.94
C PHE A 85 7.11 -5.95 16.62
N GLN A 86 8.05 -5.34 15.91
CA GLN A 86 8.88 -4.24 16.38
C GLN A 86 8.52 -2.92 15.66
N PRO A 87 7.73 -2.04 16.29
CA PRO A 87 7.46 -0.70 15.75
C PRO A 87 8.76 0.07 15.49
N GLY A 88 8.85 0.76 14.36
CA GLY A 88 10.06 1.48 13.92
C GLY A 88 11.04 0.63 13.10
N VAL A 89 11.00 -0.70 13.22
CA VAL A 89 11.79 -1.62 12.38
C VAL A 89 10.93 -2.20 11.26
N GLU A 90 9.72 -2.65 11.62
CA GLU A 90 8.76 -3.30 10.73
C GLU A 90 7.65 -2.36 10.23
N THR A 91 7.82 -1.06 10.46
CA THR A 91 6.91 0.00 9.99
C THR A 91 7.55 0.81 8.87
N LEU A 92 6.75 1.67 8.25
CA LEU A 92 7.24 2.62 7.24
C LEU A 92 8.34 3.51 7.82
N ARG A 93 9.45 3.64 7.08
CA ARG A 93 10.66 4.36 7.53
C ARG A 93 11.50 4.85 6.35
N PHE A 94 12.36 5.82 6.57
CA PHE A 94 13.41 6.17 5.61
C PHE A 94 14.47 5.05 5.54
N VAL A 95 15.00 4.81 4.34
CA VAL A 95 16.05 3.80 4.08
C VAL A 95 17.42 4.28 4.54
N THR A 96 17.65 5.59 4.64
CA THR A 96 18.95 6.19 4.91
C THR A 96 19.41 6.05 6.37
N ARG A 97 20.73 5.85 6.53
CA ARG A 97 21.48 5.88 7.80
C ARG A 97 21.97 7.28 8.20
N ASN A 98 21.85 8.28 7.31
CA ASN A 98 22.44 9.60 7.52
C ASN A 98 21.39 10.71 7.46
N GLU A 99 21.64 11.72 8.27
CA GLU A 99 20.90 12.96 8.53
C GLU A 99 20.76 13.84 7.28
N GLU A 100 20.16 13.35 6.20
CA GLU A 100 19.82 14.22 5.07
C GLU A 100 18.64 15.12 5.45
N THR A 101 18.88 16.42 5.36
CA THR A 101 17.95 17.51 5.70
C THR A 101 16.76 17.63 4.74
N ASN A 102 16.73 16.89 3.63
CA ASN A 102 15.62 16.90 2.69
C ASN A 102 14.90 15.54 2.62
N THR A 103 14.00 15.33 3.57
CA THR A 103 13.20 14.10 3.74
C THR A 103 12.22 13.83 2.60
N SER A 104 11.92 14.80 1.73
CA SER A 104 11.00 14.63 0.61
C SER A 104 11.54 13.66 -0.46
N ASN A 105 12.85 13.71 -0.74
CA ASN A 105 13.53 12.86 -1.74
C ASN A 105 14.17 11.60 -1.14
N ALA A 106 14.24 11.52 0.20
CA ALA A 106 14.82 10.37 0.88
C ALA A 106 14.03 9.10 0.56
N GLN A 107 14.71 8.00 0.24
CA GLN A 107 14.05 6.73 -0.05
C GLN A 107 13.24 6.25 1.15
N VAL A 108 12.04 5.74 0.88
CA VAL A 108 11.15 5.18 1.90
C VAL A 108 11.08 3.66 1.73
N ALA A 109 11.07 2.95 2.85
CA ALA A 109 10.76 1.54 2.93
C ALA A 109 9.37 1.32 3.51
N PHE A 110 8.64 0.38 2.94
CA PHE A 110 7.24 0.11 3.24
C PHE A 110 7.05 -1.34 3.68
N PRO A 111 6.29 -1.59 4.75
CA PRO A 111 5.78 -2.93 5.04
C PRO A 111 4.87 -3.36 3.88
N VAL A 112 5.07 -4.57 3.37
CA VAL A 112 4.24 -5.15 2.31
C VAL A 112 3.64 -6.46 2.79
N PHE A 113 2.34 -6.59 2.63
CA PHE A 113 1.61 -7.83 2.75
C PHE A 113 1.38 -8.40 1.36
N ILE A 114 1.70 -9.68 1.22
CA ILE A 114 1.50 -10.44 -0.01
C ILE A 114 0.34 -11.37 0.24
N THR A 115 -0.70 -11.24 -0.58
CA THR A 115 -1.91 -12.05 -0.48
C THR A 115 -2.07 -12.88 -1.75
N ALA A 116 -2.16 -14.20 -1.63
CA ALA A 116 -2.48 -15.09 -2.74
C ALA A 116 -3.75 -15.89 -2.41
N PRO A 117 -4.92 -15.44 -2.89
CA PRO A 117 -6.20 -16.05 -2.53
C PRO A 117 -6.34 -17.52 -2.91
N TYR A 118 -5.72 -17.91 -4.03
CA TYR A 118 -5.85 -19.24 -4.62
C TYR A 118 -4.66 -20.16 -4.34
N PHE A 119 -3.71 -19.69 -3.54
CA PHE A 119 -2.57 -20.49 -3.12
C PHE A 119 -2.83 -21.14 -1.77
N GLN A 120 -2.66 -22.46 -1.72
CA GLN A 120 -2.76 -23.22 -0.48
C GLN A 120 -1.36 -23.49 0.08
N ALA A 121 -1.02 -22.80 1.17
CA ALA A 121 0.27 -22.94 1.85
C ALA A 121 0.30 -24.05 2.91
N ARG A 122 -0.88 -24.49 3.36
CA ARG A 122 -1.03 -25.52 4.41
C ARG A 122 -2.33 -26.32 4.24
N PRO A 123 -2.38 -27.57 4.70
CA PRO A 123 -3.55 -28.44 4.51
C PRO A 123 -4.79 -27.93 5.26
N ASP A 124 -4.62 -27.26 6.40
CA ASP A 124 -5.70 -26.74 7.26
C ASP A 124 -6.13 -25.30 6.91
N GLN A 125 -5.64 -24.73 5.80
CA GLN A 125 -5.93 -23.33 5.43
C GLN A 125 -7.43 -23.09 5.15
N GLY A 126 -8.13 -24.12 4.66
CA GLY A 126 -9.51 -24.00 4.22
C GLY A 126 -9.66 -22.97 3.11
N SER A 127 -10.71 -22.15 3.17
CA SER A 127 -10.99 -21.08 2.21
C SER A 127 -10.26 -19.76 2.51
N LYS A 128 -9.36 -19.73 3.50
CA LYS A 128 -8.62 -18.52 3.84
C LYS A 128 -7.54 -18.26 2.79
N PRO A 129 -7.32 -17.01 2.35
CA PRO A 129 -6.23 -16.70 1.44
C PRO A 129 -4.88 -16.95 2.12
N PHE A 130 -3.86 -17.34 1.34
CA PHE A 130 -2.49 -17.24 1.82
C PHE A 130 -2.16 -15.76 2.00
N ARG A 131 -1.61 -15.41 3.17
CA ARG A 131 -1.17 -14.05 3.46
C ARG A 131 0.13 -14.10 4.23
N THR A 132 1.14 -13.40 3.74
CA THR A 132 2.45 -13.30 4.37
C THR A 132 2.93 -11.85 4.37
N ARG A 133 3.91 -11.55 5.21
CA ARG A 133 4.59 -10.25 5.27
C ARG A 133 6.09 -10.46 5.39
N GLY A 134 6.84 -9.67 4.65
CA GLY A 134 8.30 -9.60 4.76
C GLY A 134 8.77 -8.42 5.60
N PRO A 135 10.10 -8.22 5.72
CA PRO A 135 10.64 -6.95 6.20
C PRO A 135 10.21 -5.79 5.26
N PRO A 136 10.20 -4.53 5.74
CA PRO A 136 9.88 -3.40 4.88
C PRO A 136 10.80 -3.34 3.65
N VAL A 137 10.21 -3.11 2.47
CA VAL A 137 10.91 -3.06 1.18
C VAL A 137 11.14 -1.62 0.75
N SER A 138 12.32 -1.33 0.19
CA SER A 138 12.61 -0.02 -0.41
C SER A 138 11.74 0.19 -1.64
N GLU A 139 11.26 1.42 -1.84
CA GLU A 139 10.55 1.80 -3.07
C GLU A 139 11.33 1.60 -4.38
N SER A 140 12.65 1.47 -4.30
CA SER A 140 13.52 1.20 -5.44
C SER A 140 13.61 -0.30 -5.81
N MET A 141 13.08 -1.18 -4.96
CA MET A 141 12.96 -2.61 -5.25
C MET A 141 11.88 -2.82 -6.31
N THR A 142 12.11 -3.75 -7.24
CA THR A 142 11.08 -4.18 -8.20
C THR A 142 10.05 -5.06 -7.51
N VAL A 143 8.80 -5.00 -7.96
CA VAL A 143 7.73 -5.81 -7.35
C VAL A 143 7.99 -7.31 -7.58
N GLY A 144 8.62 -7.68 -8.71
CA GLY A 144 9.04 -9.05 -8.98
C GLY A 144 10.03 -9.60 -7.96
N MET A 145 11.05 -8.82 -7.57
CA MET A 145 12.05 -9.25 -6.58
C MET A 145 11.44 -9.61 -5.22
N LEU A 146 10.32 -8.99 -4.84
CA LEU A 146 9.60 -9.33 -3.62
C LEU A 146 8.96 -10.73 -3.67
N LEU A 147 8.61 -11.19 -4.87
CA LEU A 147 7.86 -12.43 -5.10
C LEU A 147 8.75 -13.60 -5.52
N ASP A 148 10.02 -13.34 -5.84
CA ASP A 148 10.95 -14.36 -6.32
C ASP A 148 11.08 -15.52 -5.32
N ASN A 149 10.73 -16.73 -5.79
CA ASN A 149 10.74 -17.98 -5.03
C ASN A 149 9.91 -17.98 -3.74
N LEU A 150 8.99 -17.02 -3.56
CA LEU A 150 8.23 -16.86 -2.31
C LEU A 150 7.37 -18.09 -2.00
N PHE A 151 6.65 -18.59 -3.00
CA PHE A 151 5.62 -19.62 -2.82
C PHE A 151 6.26 -20.99 -2.65
N SER A 152 7.24 -21.31 -3.49
CA SER A 152 8.01 -22.55 -3.41
C SER A 152 8.82 -22.62 -2.12
N SER A 153 9.48 -21.51 -1.72
CA SER A 153 10.21 -21.45 -0.43
C SER A 153 9.27 -21.66 0.77
N HIS A 154 8.04 -21.17 0.69
CA HIS A 154 7.07 -21.42 1.77
C HIS A 154 6.73 -22.91 1.90
N LEU A 155 6.55 -23.62 0.78
CA LEU A 155 6.25 -25.05 0.79
C LEU A 155 7.45 -25.92 1.18
N VAL A 156 8.65 -25.62 0.71
CA VAL A 156 9.86 -26.43 1.00
C VAL A 156 10.15 -26.50 2.50
N ASN A 157 9.76 -25.48 3.26
CA ASN A 157 9.91 -25.45 4.71
C ASN A 157 8.76 -26.15 5.48
N PHE A 158 7.77 -26.70 4.77
CA PHE A 158 6.63 -27.36 5.40
C PHE A 158 6.91 -28.87 5.63
N PRO A 159 6.58 -29.42 6.82
CA PRO A 159 7.02 -30.77 7.20
C PRO A 159 6.29 -31.92 6.48
N ASP A 160 5.09 -31.69 5.92
CA ASP A 160 4.31 -32.72 5.23
C ASP A 160 4.71 -32.83 3.75
N GLU A 161 5.61 -33.77 3.44
CA GLU A 161 6.09 -34.01 2.06
C GLU A 161 4.96 -34.34 1.07
N ALA A 162 3.93 -35.07 1.50
CA ALA A 162 2.85 -35.48 0.62
C ALA A 162 1.99 -34.26 0.23
N PHE A 163 1.74 -33.36 1.18
CA PHE A 163 1.14 -32.07 0.91
C PHE A 163 2.02 -31.21 -0.01
N VAL A 164 3.32 -31.07 0.31
CA VAL A 164 4.27 -30.28 -0.50
C VAL A 164 4.29 -30.73 -1.94
N ARG A 165 4.37 -32.04 -2.21
CA ARG A 165 4.34 -32.57 -3.58
C ARG A 165 3.06 -32.21 -4.34
N ARG A 166 1.90 -32.16 -3.67
CA ARG A 166 0.62 -31.76 -4.28
C ARG A 166 0.51 -30.26 -4.49
N ALA A 167 1.04 -29.45 -3.59
CA ALA A 167 0.94 -27.99 -3.63
C ALA A 167 2.02 -27.33 -4.50
N MET A 168 3.15 -28.00 -4.75
CA MET A 168 4.28 -27.45 -5.49
C MET A 168 3.94 -26.94 -6.90
N PRO A 169 3.13 -27.65 -7.73
CA PRO A 169 2.75 -27.13 -9.04
C PRO A 169 2.05 -25.76 -8.94
N SER A 170 1.16 -25.58 -7.96
CA SER A 170 0.48 -24.30 -7.74
C SER A 170 1.47 -23.21 -7.29
N ALA A 171 2.46 -23.54 -6.45
CA ALA A 171 3.51 -22.58 -6.10
C ALA A 171 4.31 -22.12 -7.34
N VAL A 172 4.67 -23.06 -8.22
CA VAL A 172 5.38 -22.75 -9.47
C VAL A 172 4.54 -21.85 -10.38
N GLU A 173 3.23 -22.11 -10.51
CA GLU A 173 2.33 -21.25 -11.29
C GLU A 173 2.26 -19.81 -10.72
N HIS A 174 2.26 -19.64 -9.41
CA HIS A 174 2.26 -18.31 -8.78
C HIS A 174 3.61 -17.58 -8.93
N GLU A 175 4.69 -18.29 -9.25
CA GLU A 175 6.02 -17.74 -9.49
C GLU A 175 6.29 -17.48 -10.96
N HIS A 176 5.69 -18.27 -11.85
CA HIS A 176 5.98 -18.23 -13.28
C HIS A 176 5.44 -16.95 -13.94
N PRO A 177 6.28 -16.14 -14.60
CA PRO A 177 5.87 -14.85 -15.17
C PRO A 177 4.72 -14.92 -16.18
N GLU A 178 4.58 -16.03 -16.90
CA GLU A 178 3.51 -16.21 -17.89
C GLU A 178 2.17 -16.59 -17.26
N ASP A 179 2.16 -17.10 -16.03
CA ASP A 179 0.95 -17.62 -15.38
C ASP A 179 0.47 -16.70 -14.27
N ARG A 180 1.39 -15.98 -13.62
CA ARG A 180 1.07 -15.06 -12.52
C ARG A 180 0.56 -13.70 -13.02
N LEU A 181 -0.30 -13.10 -12.22
CA LEU A 181 -0.66 -11.69 -12.29
C LEU A 181 -0.40 -11.06 -10.91
N ILE A 182 0.29 -9.92 -10.93
CA ILE A 182 0.52 -9.10 -9.73
C ILE A 182 -0.48 -7.96 -9.79
N VAL A 183 -1.34 -7.88 -8.79
CA VAL A 183 -2.42 -6.90 -8.71
C VAL A 183 -2.23 -6.02 -7.50
N MET A 184 -2.29 -4.69 -7.69
CA MET A 184 -2.30 -3.73 -6.60
C MET A 184 -3.59 -2.91 -6.62
N PRO A 185 -4.39 -2.92 -5.53
CA PRO A 185 -5.59 -2.11 -5.46
C PRO A 185 -5.26 -0.63 -5.21
N THR A 186 -6.01 0.28 -5.84
CA THR A 186 -5.96 1.71 -5.51
C THR A 186 -6.91 2.06 -4.36
N HIS A 187 -6.76 3.25 -3.79
CA HIS A 187 -7.68 3.83 -2.80
C HIS A 187 -9.14 3.79 -3.25
N ARG A 188 -9.40 3.98 -4.55
CA ARG A 188 -10.74 3.92 -5.14
C ARG A 188 -11.10 2.54 -5.71
N GLY A 189 -10.28 1.54 -5.44
CA GLY A 189 -10.53 0.13 -5.72
C GLY A 189 -10.25 -0.30 -7.17
N ARG A 190 -9.54 0.49 -7.98
CA ARG A 190 -9.03 -0.01 -9.27
C ARG A 190 -8.12 -1.21 -9.01
N LEU A 191 -8.08 -2.16 -9.94
CA LEU A 191 -7.31 -3.40 -9.80
C LEU A 191 -6.21 -3.39 -10.85
N LEU A 192 -5.08 -2.77 -10.51
CA LEU A 192 -4.00 -2.50 -11.46
C LEU A 192 -3.10 -3.72 -11.61
N VAL A 193 -2.92 -4.21 -12.83
CA VAL A 193 -1.93 -5.25 -13.16
C VAL A 193 -0.55 -4.60 -13.24
N ILE A 194 0.38 -5.09 -12.44
CA ILE A 194 1.73 -4.55 -12.29
C ILE A 194 2.74 -5.43 -13.01
N ASP A 195 3.57 -4.83 -13.87
CA ASP A 195 4.71 -5.52 -14.46
C ASP A 195 5.75 -5.82 -13.36
N PRO A 196 6.20 -7.08 -13.19
CA PRO A 196 7.18 -7.45 -12.17
C PRO A 196 8.51 -6.68 -12.26
N LYS A 197 8.85 -6.10 -13.42
CA LYS A 197 10.07 -5.30 -13.59
C LYS A 197 9.95 -3.88 -13.05
N MET A 198 8.74 -3.40 -12.77
CA MET A 198 8.53 -2.07 -12.22
C MET A 198 8.97 -2.01 -10.76
N THR A 199 9.61 -0.92 -10.40
CA THR A 199 9.86 -0.52 -9.01
C THR A 199 8.57 -0.05 -8.36
N PHE A 200 8.48 -0.20 -7.03
CA PHE A 200 7.36 0.37 -6.28
C PHE A 200 7.20 1.87 -6.53
N ARG A 201 8.31 2.61 -6.66
CA ARG A 201 8.30 4.04 -7.03
C ARG A 201 7.59 4.29 -8.36
N GLU A 202 7.92 3.52 -9.40
CA GLU A 202 7.25 3.63 -10.71
C GLU A 202 5.77 3.29 -10.59
N VAL A 203 5.42 2.27 -9.80
CA VAL A 203 4.02 1.91 -9.53
C VAL A 203 3.25 3.07 -8.90
N PHE A 204 3.79 3.70 -7.86
CA PHE A 204 3.13 4.83 -7.18
C PHE A 204 2.91 6.00 -8.14
N SER A 205 3.96 6.37 -8.89
CA SER A 205 3.87 7.46 -9.87
C SER A 205 2.86 7.16 -10.99
N GLY A 206 2.86 5.93 -11.50
CA GLY A 206 1.97 5.51 -12.57
C GLY A 206 0.52 5.38 -12.12
N ALA A 207 0.27 5.16 -10.83
CA ALA A 207 -1.06 4.96 -10.26
C ALA A 207 -1.67 6.24 -9.71
N THR A 208 -1.00 7.39 -9.81
CA THR A 208 -1.49 8.65 -9.24
C THR A 208 -2.55 9.30 -10.14
N TRP A 209 -3.63 9.82 -9.54
CA TRP A 209 -4.61 10.70 -10.16
C TRP A 209 -4.75 12.03 -9.40
N PRO A 210 -5.03 13.15 -10.09
CA PRO A 210 -5.24 13.28 -11.54
C PRO A 210 -3.94 13.08 -12.35
N ARG A 211 -4.09 12.70 -13.63
CA ARG A 211 -2.98 12.36 -14.54
C ARG A 211 -3.16 13.03 -15.89
N GLU A 212 -2.06 13.37 -16.54
CA GLU A 212 -2.05 14.00 -17.87
C GLU A 212 -1.99 12.97 -19.02
N GLY A 213 -1.49 11.76 -18.76
CA GLY A 213 -1.28 10.70 -19.76
C GLY A 213 -2.17 9.48 -19.58
N PRO A 214 -2.11 8.49 -20.49
CA PRO A 214 -2.90 7.26 -20.41
C PRO A 214 -2.48 6.35 -19.24
N LEU A 215 -3.39 5.44 -18.88
CA LEU A 215 -3.22 4.23 -18.07
C LEU A 215 -1.90 3.44 -18.31
N PRO A 216 -0.79 3.47 -17.52
CA PRO A 216 0.35 2.57 -17.79
C PRO A 216 0.07 1.12 -17.37
N PHE A 217 -1.05 0.88 -16.68
CA PHE A 217 -1.47 -0.42 -16.18
C PHE A 217 -2.77 -0.85 -16.87
N GLU A 218 -2.92 -2.16 -17.01
CA GLU A 218 -4.24 -2.75 -17.23
C GLU A 218 -5.06 -2.63 -15.92
N ASP A 219 -6.28 -2.11 -16.01
CA ASP A 219 -7.24 -2.08 -14.90
C ASP A 219 -8.23 -3.24 -15.09
N LEU A 220 -8.23 -4.20 -14.17
CA LEU A 220 -9.04 -5.42 -14.29
C LEU A 220 -10.55 -5.18 -14.03
N ARG A 221 -10.94 -4.00 -13.56
CA ARG A 221 -12.35 -3.65 -13.38
C ARG A 221 -13.02 -3.47 -14.74
N LYS A 222 -14.21 -4.07 -14.89
CA LYS A 222 -15.01 -3.95 -16.13
C LYS A 222 -15.93 -2.72 -16.12
N VAL A 223 -16.23 -2.18 -14.94
CA VAL A 223 -17.12 -1.04 -14.79
C VAL A 223 -16.32 0.26 -14.82
N GLU A 224 -16.56 1.10 -15.84
CA GLU A 224 -16.01 2.44 -15.91
C GLU A 224 -16.45 3.28 -14.70
N ARG A 225 -15.50 4.04 -14.12
CA ARG A 225 -15.83 4.93 -13.00
C ARG A 225 -16.48 6.20 -13.51
N ALA A 226 -17.56 6.61 -12.86
CA ALA A 226 -18.30 7.83 -13.19
C ALA A 226 -17.52 9.15 -13.02
N ARG A 227 -16.35 9.13 -12.35
CA ARG A 227 -15.58 10.33 -12.01
C ARG A 227 -14.09 10.10 -12.24
N GLU A 228 -13.64 10.38 -13.46
CA GLU A 228 -12.24 10.14 -13.87
C GLU A 228 -11.22 11.09 -13.23
N HIS A 229 -11.66 12.25 -12.73
CA HIS A 229 -10.80 13.30 -12.17
C HIS A 229 -10.69 13.27 -10.63
N GLU A 230 -11.27 12.27 -9.97
CA GLU A 230 -11.10 12.12 -8.51
C GLU A 230 -9.65 11.75 -8.17
N VAL A 231 -9.17 12.27 -7.03
CA VAL A 231 -7.89 11.84 -6.46
C VAL A 231 -7.96 10.33 -6.17
N ASP A 232 -6.98 9.61 -6.71
CA ASP A 232 -6.78 8.18 -6.56
C ASP A 232 -5.27 7.86 -6.60
N GLY A 233 -4.89 6.70 -6.11
CA GLY A 233 -3.51 6.31 -5.91
C GLY A 233 -3.40 4.98 -5.18
N ILE A 234 -2.19 4.44 -5.08
CA ILE A 234 -1.94 3.32 -4.18
C ILE A 234 -2.17 3.79 -2.74
N GLU A 235 -2.96 3.05 -1.97
CA GLU A 235 -3.24 3.37 -0.57
C GLU A 235 -2.34 2.58 0.37
N LEU A 236 -1.89 3.23 1.46
CA LEU A 236 -1.43 2.49 2.64
C LEU A 236 -2.64 1.99 3.43
N VAL A 237 -2.86 0.69 3.41
CA VAL A 237 -3.94 0.03 4.13
C VAL A 237 -3.75 0.26 5.63
N GLN A 238 -4.80 0.76 6.27
CA GLN A 238 -4.78 1.22 7.67
C GLN A 238 -3.67 2.26 7.97
N GLY A 239 -3.17 2.94 6.94
CA GLY A 239 -2.12 3.95 7.02
C GLY A 239 -0.72 3.42 7.33
N TRP A 240 -0.39 2.15 7.09
CA TRP A 240 0.96 1.66 7.45
C TRP A 240 1.58 0.60 6.54
N HIS A 241 0.82 -0.10 5.71
CA HIS A 241 1.35 -1.14 4.82
C HIS A 241 0.73 -1.09 3.42
N LEU A 242 1.42 -1.69 2.46
CA LEU A 242 0.91 -1.95 1.13
C LEU A 242 0.37 -3.38 1.07
N ASP A 243 -0.71 -3.59 0.30
CA ASP A 243 -1.17 -4.93 -0.08
C ASP A 243 -0.78 -5.19 -1.55
N VAL A 244 -0.08 -6.30 -1.79
CA VAL A 244 0.22 -6.86 -3.11
C VAL A 244 -0.55 -8.16 -3.24
N ILE A 245 -1.40 -8.27 -4.25
CA ILE A 245 -2.19 -9.48 -4.51
C ILE A 245 -1.54 -10.26 -5.65
N VAL A 246 -1.37 -11.56 -5.47
CA VAL A 246 -0.84 -12.46 -6.50
C VAL A 246 -1.91 -13.50 -6.82
N ILE A 247 -2.29 -13.57 -8.09
CA ILE A 247 -3.21 -14.59 -8.60
C ILE A 247 -2.59 -15.25 -9.83
N THR A 248 -3.17 -16.35 -10.30
CA THR A 248 -2.84 -16.89 -11.62
C THR A 248 -3.87 -16.43 -12.65
N LYS A 249 -3.49 -16.39 -13.93
CA LYS A 249 -4.41 -16.07 -15.05
C LYS A 249 -5.63 -16.99 -15.07
N ALA A 250 -5.48 -18.24 -14.64
CA ALA A 250 -6.58 -19.20 -14.51
C ALA A 250 -7.70 -18.72 -13.56
N HIS A 251 -7.36 -17.93 -12.53
CA HIS A 251 -8.32 -17.44 -11.54
C HIS A 251 -8.78 -15.99 -11.79
N LEU A 252 -8.37 -15.36 -12.90
CA LEU A 252 -8.63 -13.95 -13.15
C LEU A 252 -10.12 -13.59 -13.11
N GLN A 253 -10.97 -14.34 -13.80
CA GLN A 253 -12.40 -14.01 -13.88
C GLN A 253 -13.11 -14.19 -12.53
N GLU A 254 -12.74 -15.22 -11.77
CA GLU A 254 -13.25 -15.45 -10.41
C GLU A 254 -12.85 -14.29 -9.49
N PHE A 255 -11.58 -13.89 -9.55
CA PHE A 255 -11.04 -12.80 -8.74
C PHE A 255 -11.76 -11.47 -9.01
N VAL A 256 -11.89 -11.07 -10.28
CA VAL A 256 -12.59 -9.83 -10.65
C VAL A 256 -14.04 -9.86 -10.17
N THR A 257 -14.73 -11.00 -10.36
CA THR A 257 -16.12 -11.17 -9.90
C THR A 257 -16.25 -11.00 -8.39
N LEU A 258 -15.33 -11.56 -7.60
CA LEU A 258 -15.31 -11.43 -6.14
C LEU A 258 -15.08 -9.97 -5.72
N MET A 259 -14.13 -9.28 -6.36
CA MET A 259 -13.77 -7.91 -6.01
C MET A 259 -14.82 -6.88 -6.43
N GLU A 260 -15.58 -7.13 -7.49
CA GLU A 260 -16.68 -6.26 -7.94
C GLU A 260 -17.96 -6.43 -7.11
N ASN A 261 -18.26 -7.65 -6.67
CA ASN A 261 -19.51 -7.95 -5.94
C ASN A 261 -19.36 -7.95 -4.42
N GLY A 262 -18.13 -7.83 -3.90
CA GLY A 262 -17.82 -8.02 -2.49
C GLY A 262 -18.02 -9.47 -2.03
N PRO A 263 -17.69 -9.79 -0.76
CA PRO A 263 -18.06 -11.08 -0.19
C PRO A 263 -19.59 -11.18 -0.24
N ARG A 264 -20.13 -12.18 -0.94
CA ARG A 264 -21.55 -12.50 -0.83
C ARG A 264 -21.85 -12.72 0.66
N ALA A 265 -22.69 -11.90 1.25
CA ALA A 265 -23.22 -12.17 2.58
C ALA A 265 -23.80 -13.60 2.55
N PRO A 266 -23.50 -14.45 3.55
CA PRO A 266 -24.13 -15.76 3.62
C PRO A 266 -25.65 -15.57 3.62
N PRO A 267 -26.42 -16.46 2.97
CA PRO A 267 -27.86 -16.39 3.03
C PRO A 267 -28.29 -16.44 4.51
N SER A 268 -29.05 -15.42 4.90
CA SER A 268 -29.73 -15.30 6.20
C SER A 268 -30.72 -16.42 6.42
#